data_AF-A0A7Y8JED2-F1
#
_entry.id   AF-A0A7Y8JED2-F1
#
_cell.length_a   1.000
_cell.length_b   1.000
_cell.length_c   1.000
_cell.angle_alpha   90.00
_cell.angle_beta   90.00
_cell.angle_gamma   90.00
#
_symmetry.space_group_name_H-M   'P 1'
#
loop_
_entity.id
_entity.type
_entity.pdbx_description
1 polymer ?
#
loop_
_entity_poly.entity_id
_entity_poly.type
_entity_poly.pdbx_seq_one_letter_code
_entity_poly.pdbx_strand_id
1 'polypeptide(L)'
;MKKIALYTTIFALFGGALYVAVAAGKTGAATQPAEAQAATTEAAPAQPAAAAETAAAPADAAKEPVVCFESRKGASEVTQREIRPGWPNVKCSPTTGAALWYGDPFDGTVPMGKMPGLENIPEGHALVKPRSEKLAILPMCATACHNGVGPKFTPPTLPKDKKPTPIPTMEGLLPELKEFQHGRGRLWCLDCHHTTQRNKLVDNFGDPIDFDQSQLLCGKCHGDKLRDWRDGIHGKRIGEWASDGKKRWFLCTECHNPHNVQQGERNRGFAQLQPEPPPPLPKGMPDMKHELVHPVAH
;
A
#
# COMPACT_ATOMS: atom_id res chain seq x y z
N MET A 1 26.91 1.47 48.58
CA MET A 1 28.29 1.15 49.01
C MET A 1 28.58 -0.29 48.65
N LYS A 2 29.63 -0.52 47.82
CA LYS A 2 30.47 -1.73 47.59
C LYS A 2 29.79 -3.10 47.77
N LYS A 3 29.83 -4.03 46.80
CA LYS A 3 31.07 -4.63 46.26
C LYS A 3 30.87 -5.22 44.86
N ILE A 4 31.90 -5.00 44.05
CA ILE A 4 32.21 -5.59 42.75
C ILE A 4 32.82 -6.97 42.98
N ALA A 5 32.47 -7.96 42.15
CA ALA A 5 33.21 -9.21 42.04
C ALA A 5 33.63 -9.40 40.57
N LEU A 6 34.91 -9.10 40.33
CA LEU A 6 35.68 -9.52 39.15
C LEU A 6 35.92 -11.04 39.26
N TYR A 7 35.77 -11.76 38.14
CA TYR A 7 36.52 -13.00 37.93
C TYR A 7 37.20 -12.96 36.57
N THR A 8 38.52 -13.00 36.65
CA THR A 8 39.52 -13.05 35.60
C THR A 8 39.68 -14.47 35.04
N THR A 9 39.68 -14.55 33.71
CA THR A 9 40.55 -15.32 32.80
C THR A 9 40.96 -16.77 33.14
N ILE A 10 40.65 -17.70 32.22
CA ILE A 10 41.61 -18.71 31.72
C ILE A 10 41.48 -18.84 30.19
N PHE A 11 42.58 -18.55 29.51
CA PHE A 11 42.87 -18.86 28.11
C PHE A 11 43.29 -20.34 28.00
N ALA A 12 42.78 -21.09 27.04
CA ALA A 12 43.38 -22.33 26.58
C ALA A 12 43.22 -22.48 25.06
N LEU A 13 44.31 -22.20 24.36
CA LEU A 13 44.60 -22.59 22.97
C LEU A 13 45.09 -24.04 22.98
N PHE A 14 44.56 -24.89 22.11
CA PHE A 14 45.13 -26.08 21.43
C PHE A 14 43.95 -26.65 20.62
N GLY A 15 44.00 -27.09 19.37
CA GLY A 15 45.02 -27.62 18.48
C GLY A 15 44.22 -28.51 17.52
N GLY A 16 44.44 -28.39 16.20
CA GLY A 16 43.48 -28.82 15.18
C GLY A 16 43.34 -30.33 14.93
N ALA A 17 42.39 -30.66 14.07
CA ALA A 17 42.47 -31.78 13.14
C ALA A 17 41.49 -31.55 11.98
N LEU A 18 42.05 -31.40 10.77
CA LEU A 18 41.35 -31.63 9.52
C LEU A 18 40.86 -33.08 9.49
N TYR A 19 39.64 -33.31 9.00
CA TYR A 19 39.31 -34.57 8.33
C TYR A 19 38.56 -34.25 7.03
N VAL A 20 39.30 -34.41 5.93
CA VAL A 20 38.79 -34.59 4.58
C VAL A 20 38.56 -36.09 4.41
N ALA A 21 37.38 -36.48 3.95
CA ALA A 21 37.14 -37.81 3.39
C ALA A 21 36.70 -37.65 1.94
N VAL A 22 37.65 -37.85 1.03
CA VAL A 22 37.42 -38.14 -0.39
C VAL A 22 37.52 -39.66 -0.55
N ALA A 23 36.52 -40.27 -1.18
CA ALA A 23 36.67 -41.56 -1.83
C ALA A 23 36.31 -41.40 -3.31
N ALA A 24 37.32 -41.49 -4.16
CA ALA A 24 37.24 -41.70 -5.60
C ALA A 24 37.03 -43.20 -5.90
N GLY A 25 36.50 -43.65 -7.04
CA GLY A 25 36.00 -42.92 -8.20
C GLY A 25 35.83 -43.84 -9.43
N LYS A 26 35.93 -43.20 -10.60
CA LYS A 26 36.26 -43.73 -11.96
C LYS A 26 35.17 -44.57 -12.65
N THR A 27 34.84 -44.43 -13.95
CA THR A 27 35.53 -43.82 -15.11
C THR A 27 34.59 -43.72 -16.33
N GLY A 28 34.88 -42.76 -17.23
CA GLY A 28 34.61 -42.81 -18.68
C GLY A 28 33.24 -42.26 -19.12
N ALA A 29 33.06 -41.60 -20.26
CA ALA A 29 33.91 -40.92 -21.23
C ALA A 29 32.92 -40.10 -22.11
N ALA A 30 33.35 -38.94 -22.60
CA ALA A 30 32.56 -37.99 -23.37
C ALA A 30 32.24 -38.47 -24.79
N THR A 31 31.13 -37.99 -25.36
CA THR A 31 31.06 -37.47 -26.74
C THR A 31 29.74 -36.73 -27.02
N GLN A 32 29.86 -35.53 -27.61
CA GLN A 32 28.79 -34.82 -28.33
C GLN A 32 28.49 -35.48 -29.69
N PRO A 33 27.37 -35.16 -30.35
CA PRO A 33 27.43 -34.29 -31.55
C PRO A 33 26.32 -33.21 -31.55
N ALA A 34 26.49 -31.99 -32.07
CA ALA A 34 26.68 -31.48 -33.45
C ALA A 34 25.36 -31.11 -34.16
N GLU A 35 25.32 -29.86 -34.66
CA GLU A 35 24.24 -29.19 -35.41
C GLU A 35 24.01 -29.79 -36.81
N ALA A 36 22.78 -29.67 -37.35
CA ALA A 36 22.52 -29.50 -38.79
C ALA A 36 21.09 -28.98 -39.06
N GLN A 37 20.99 -28.19 -40.13
CA GLN A 37 19.90 -27.29 -40.50
C GLN A 37 18.80 -27.92 -41.39
N ALA A 38 17.64 -27.24 -41.36
CA ALA A 38 16.68 -26.95 -42.45
C ALA A 38 16.07 -28.09 -43.31
N ALA A 39 14.72 -28.11 -43.36
CA ALA A 39 13.95 -27.98 -44.61
C ALA A 39 12.43 -28.00 -44.33
N THR A 40 11.75 -26.99 -44.86
CA THR A 40 10.30 -26.84 -44.98
C THR A 40 9.69 -27.85 -45.94
N THR A 41 8.53 -28.42 -45.61
CA THR A 41 7.56 -28.89 -46.61
C THR A 41 6.15 -28.47 -46.20
N GLU A 42 5.51 -27.82 -47.16
CA GLU A 42 4.18 -27.23 -47.16
C GLU A 42 3.15 -28.32 -47.50
N ALA A 43 2.02 -28.36 -46.80
CA ALA A 43 0.85 -29.13 -47.21
C ALA A 43 -0.42 -28.29 -46.99
N ALA A 44 -1.16 -28.12 -48.09
CA ALA A 44 -2.35 -27.29 -48.26
C ALA A 44 -3.63 -27.94 -47.64
N PRO A 45 -4.76 -27.20 -47.57
CA PRO A 45 -5.76 -27.34 -46.51
C PRO A 45 -6.91 -28.32 -46.84
N ALA A 46 -7.49 -28.93 -45.80
CA ALA A 46 -8.77 -29.63 -45.88
C ALA A 46 -9.93 -28.67 -45.51
N GLN A 47 -10.96 -28.64 -46.35
CA GLN A 47 -12.17 -27.82 -46.19
C GLN A 47 -13.04 -28.28 -44.99
N PRO A 48 -13.81 -27.37 -44.37
CA PRO A 48 -14.55 -27.63 -43.14
C PRO A 48 -15.87 -28.36 -43.39
N ALA A 49 -16.17 -29.36 -42.56
CA ALA A 49 -17.51 -29.93 -42.44
C ALA A 49 -18.44 -28.94 -41.71
N ALA A 50 -19.60 -28.68 -42.31
CA ALA A 50 -20.63 -27.82 -41.77
C ALA A 50 -21.17 -28.39 -40.44
N ALA A 51 -20.92 -27.66 -39.34
CA ALA A 51 -21.58 -27.87 -38.07
C ALA A 51 -22.69 -26.82 -37.92
N ALA A 52 -23.89 -27.29 -37.60
CA ALA A 52 -25.10 -26.50 -37.47
C ALA A 52 -24.96 -25.38 -36.43
N GLU A 53 -25.41 -24.18 -36.80
CA GLU A 53 -25.57 -23.04 -35.90
C GLU A 53 -26.65 -23.37 -34.85
N THR A 54 -26.23 -23.73 -33.65
CA THR A 54 -27.07 -23.53 -32.46
C THR A 54 -27.12 -22.04 -32.18
N ALA A 55 -28.29 -21.43 -32.39
CA ALA A 55 -28.57 -20.06 -32.02
C ALA A 55 -28.23 -19.84 -30.53
N ALA A 56 -27.18 -19.07 -30.28
CA ALA A 56 -26.84 -18.61 -28.94
C ALA A 56 -27.97 -17.70 -28.44
N ALA A 57 -28.48 -17.99 -27.24
CA ALA A 57 -29.33 -17.07 -26.50
C ALA A 57 -28.60 -15.72 -26.38
N PRO A 58 -29.33 -14.58 -26.40
CA PRO A 58 -28.70 -13.28 -26.32
C PRO A 58 -27.87 -13.21 -25.03
N ALA A 59 -26.57 -12.99 -25.19
CA ALA A 59 -25.69 -12.67 -24.07
C ALA A 59 -26.26 -11.42 -23.40
N ASP A 60 -26.66 -11.55 -22.13
CA ASP A 60 -26.92 -10.39 -21.28
C ASP A 60 -25.72 -9.46 -21.42
N ALA A 61 -25.95 -8.27 -21.96
CA ALA A 61 -24.94 -7.23 -22.04
C ALA A 61 -24.45 -7.00 -20.60
N ALA A 62 -23.22 -7.45 -20.32
CA ALA A 62 -22.62 -7.33 -19.00
C ALA A 62 -22.63 -5.85 -18.62
N LYS A 63 -23.50 -5.49 -17.67
CA LYS A 63 -23.54 -4.13 -17.14
C LYS A 63 -22.15 -3.79 -16.62
N GLU A 64 -21.66 -2.61 -16.97
CA GLU A 64 -20.35 -2.15 -16.49
C GLU A 64 -20.31 -2.24 -14.96
N PRO A 65 -19.17 -2.68 -14.39
CA PRO A 65 -19.06 -2.85 -12.96
C PRO A 65 -19.22 -1.49 -12.26
N VAL A 66 -20.12 -1.42 -11.28
CA VAL A 66 -20.30 -0.21 -10.47
C VAL A 66 -19.08 -0.05 -9.57
N VAL A 67 -18.42 1.10 -9.64
CA VAL A 67 -17.20 1.41 -8.86
C VAL A 67 -17.45 2.63 -7.97
N CYS A 68 -17.21 2.47 -6.66
CA CYS A 68 -17.16 3.58 -5.71
C CYS A 68 -15.69 3.92 -5.36
N PHE A 69 -15.47 5.02 -4.65
CA PHE A 69 -14.21 5.26 -3.93
C PHE A 69 -14.46 5.41 -2.42
N GLU A 70 -13.57 4.90 -1.59
CA GLU A 70 -13.80 4.90 -0.14
C GLU A 70 -13.35 6.18 0.58
N SER A 71 -12.38 6.89 0.00
CA SER A 71 -11.79 8.11 0.61
C SER A 71 -11.34 9.11 -0.45
N ARG A 72 -10.54 8.66 -1.42
CA ARG A 72 -10.06 9.48 -2.55
C ARG A 72 -10.30 8.77 -3.88
N LYS A 73 -10.91 9.49 -4.82
CA LYS A 73 -11.01 9.08 -6.23
C LYS A 73 -9.61 9.03 -6.86
N GLY A 74 -9.36 7.99 -7.65
CA GLY A 74 -8.07 7.60 -8.22
C GLY A 74 -7.13 6.84 -7.27
N ALA A 75 -7.55 6.50 -6.04
CA ALA A 75 -6.66 5.87 -5.06
C ALA A 75 -7.32 4.82 -4.15
N SER A 76 -8.64 4.83 -4.00
CA SER A 76 -9.37 4.00 -3.03
C SER A 76 -10.60 3.34 -3.66
N GLU A 77 -10.49 2.98 -4.93
CA GLU A 77 -11.56 2.37 -5.71
C GLU A 77 -11.94 1.01 -5.12
N VAL A 78 -13.24 0.80 -5.04
CA VAL A 78 -13.87 -0.46 -4.66
C VAL A 78 -14.96 -0.79 -5.68
N THR A 79 -14.83 -1.96 -6.28
CA THR A 79 -15.85 -2.48 -7.19
C THR A 79 -16.96 -3.12 -6.38
N GLN A 80 -18.20 -2.72 -6.67
CA GLN A 80 -19.39 -3.31 -6.09
C GLN A 80 -19.57 -4.74 -6.61
N ARG A 81 -19.72 -5.68 -5.69
CA ARG A 81 -20.02 -7.09 -5.96
C ARG A 81 -20.95 -7.63 -4.88
N GLU A 82 -21.72 -8.67 -5.22
CA GLU A 82 -22.54 -9.35 -4.23
C GLU A 82 -21.68 -10.24 -3.33
N ILE A 83 -21.86 -10.14 -2.01
CA ILE A 83 -21.27 -11.07 -1.05
C ILE A 83 -22.25 -12.17 -0.65
N ARG A 84 -23.55 -11.89 -0.80
CA ARG A 84 -24.67 -12.84 -0.72
C ARG A 84 -25.74 -12.35 -1.70
N PRO A 85 -26.66 -13.21 -2.17
CA PRO A 85 -27.70 -12.80 -3.11
C PRO A 85 -28.45 -11.55 -2.63
N GLY A 86 -28.45 -10.48 -3.42
CA GLY A 86 -29.09 -9.20 -3.09
C GLY A 86 -28.38 -8.35 -2.04
N TRP A 87 -27.18 -8.73 -1.58
CA TRP A 87 -26.41 -8.01 -0.57
C TRP A 87 -25.03 -7.61 -1.12
N PRO A 88 -24.86 -6.34 -1.53
CA PRO A 88 -23.59 -5.86 -2.06
C PRO A 88 -22.55 -5.65 -0.96
N ASN A 89 -21.26 -5.75 -1.29
CA ASN A 89 -20.17 -5.38 -0.38
C ASN A 89 -20.14 -3.86 -0.09
N VAL A 90 -20.55 -3.03 -1.05
CA VAL A 90 -20.56 -1.57 -0.93
C VAL A 90 -21.74 -0.97 -1.70
N LYS A 91 -22.24 0.18 -1.24
CA LYS A 91 -23.17 1.02 -2.00
C LYS A 91 -22.55 2.40 -2.21
N CYS A 92 -22.54 2.88 -3.46
CA CYS A 92 -22.01 4.20 -3.78
C CYS A 92 -23.03 5.32 -3.53
N SER A 93 -22.53 6.51 -3.24
CA SER A 93 -23.31 7.75 -3.26
C SER A 93 -23.68 8.08 -4.70
N PRO A 94 -24.97 8.36 -4.98
CA PRO A 94 -25.37 8.87 -6.29
C PRO A 94 -24.87 10.32 -6.51
N THR A 95 -24.49 11.04 -5.44
CA THR A 95 -24.06 12.44 -5.51
C THR A 95 -22.55 12.54 -5.74
N THR A 96 -21.75 11.83 -4.94
CA THR A 96 -20.29 11.98 -4.97
C THR A 96 -19.58 10.81 -5.66
N GLY A 97 -20.22 9.64 -5.74
CA GLY A 97 -19.57 8.37 -6.10
C GLY A 97 -18.76 7.73 -4.96
N ALA A 98 -18.77 8.31 -3.76
CA ALA A 98 -18.08 7.76 -2.59
C ALA A 98 -18.83 6.54 -2.02
N ALA A 99 -18.15 5.67 -1.28
CA ALA A 99 -18.79 4.59 -0.54
C ALA A 99 -19.63 5.14 0.63
N LEU A 100 -20.96 4.99 0.56
CA LEU A 100 -21.91 5.39 1.61
C LEU A 100 -22.16 4.31 2.64
N TRP A 101 -22.08 3.06 2.22
CA TRP A 101 -22.45 1.93 3.05
C TRP A 101 -21.64 0.71 2.68
N TYR A 102 -21.32 -0.09 3.69
CA TYR A 102 -20.54 -1.31 3.58
C TYR A 102 -21.36 -2.50 4.05
N GLY A 103 -21.50 -3.50 3.20
CA GLY A 103 -22.11 -4.79 3.55
C GLY A 103 -21.16 -5.69 4.33
N ASP A 104 -19.86 -5.58 4.04
CA ASP A 104 -18.78 -6.10 4.87
C ASP A 104 -17.72 -5.00 5.04
N PRO A 105 -17.60 -4.39 6.24
CA PRO A 105 -16.61 -3.33 6.49
C PRO A 105 -15.16 -3.82 6.47
N PHE A 106 -14.94 -5.14 6.50
CA PHE A 106 -13.64 -5.78 6.55
C PHE A 106 -13.20 -6.38 5.20
N ASP A 107 -14.00 -6.18 4.15
CA ASP A 107 -13.71 -6.69 2.81
C ASP A 107 -12.34 -6.22 2.29
N GLY A 108 -11.47 -7.18 1.96
CA GLY A 108 -10.11 -6.94 1.47
C GLY A 108 -9.17 -6.29 2.48
N THR A 109 -9.46 -6.43 3.78
CA THR A 109 -8.57 -5.94 4.84
C THR A 109 -7.66 -7.04 5.37
N VAL A 110 -6.53 -6.60 5.94
CA VAL A 110 -5.55 -7.46 6.62
C VAL A 110 -5.33 -6.96 8.05
N PRO A 111 -4.86 -7.81 8.98
CA PRO A 111 -4.40 -7.36 10.29
C PRO A 111 -3.38 -6.24 10.16
N MET A 112 -3.64 -5.14 10.87
CA MET A 112 -2.70 -4.05 10.97
C MET A 112 -1.45 -4.54 11.69
N GLY A 113 -0.27 -4.24 11.14
CA GLY A 113 0.99 -4.51 11.82
C GLY A 113 1.10 -3.77 13.16
N LYS A 114 2.11 -4.12 13.96
CA LYS A 114 2.32 -3.55 15.30
C LYS A 114 2.28 -2.01 15.25
N MET A 115 1.46 -1.42 16.13
CA MET A 115 1.28 0.02 16.23
C MET A 115 1.40 0.48 17.69
N PRO A 116 2.40 1.31 18.02
CA PRO A 116 2.57 1.85 19.36
C PRO A 116 1.33 2.60 19.89
N GLY A 117 0.89 2.24 21.09
CA GLY A 117 -0.30 2.76 21.76
C GLY A 117 -1.61 2.06 21.41
N LEU A 118 -1.57 0.98 20.62
CA LEU A 118 -2.72 0.12 20.32
C LEU A 118 -2.56 -1.32 20.83
N GLU A 119 -1.66 -1.53 21.79
CA GLU A 119 -1.34 -2.86 22.35
C GLU A 119 -2.53 -3.51 23.07
N ASN A 120 -3.50 -2.71 23.51
CA ASN A 120 -4.71 -3.19 24.18
C ASN A 120 -5.78 -3.70 23.21
N ILE A 121 -5.61 -3.51 21.90
CA ILE A 121 -6.54 -4.06 20.91
C ILE A 121 -6.17 -5.53 20.67
N PRO A 122 -7.13 -6.47 20.74
CA PRO A 122 -6.86 -7.87 20.47
C PRO A 122 -6.24 -8.10 19.09
N GLU A 123 -5.42 -9.13 18.96
CA GLU A 123 -4.79 -9.48 17.68
C GLU A 123 -5.85 -9.76 16.61
N GLY A 124 -5.67 -9.20 15.40
CA GLY A 124 -6.65 -9.32 14.31
C GLY A 124 -7.90 -8.46 14.46
N HIS A 125 -8.07 -7.71 15.56
CA HIS A 125 -9.18 -6.76 15.72
C HIS A 125 -8.86 -5.38 15.13
N ALA A 126 -7.57 -5.07 14.95
CA ALA A 126 -7.16 -3.90 14.19
C ALA A 126 -6.86 -4.26 12.74
N LEU A 127 -7.67 -3.77 11.81
CA LEU A 127 -7.54 -4.07 10.38
C LEU A 127 -7.26 -2.83 9.55
N VAL A 128 -6.55 -3.00 8.44
CA VAL A 128 -6.29 -1.96 7.44
C VAL A 128 -6.47 -2.54 6.05
N LYS A 129 -6.71 -1.69 5.05
CA LYS A 129 -6.72 -2.14 3.66
C LYS A 129 -5.32 -1.97 3.06
N PRO A 130 -4.72 -3.03 2.49
CA PRO A 130 -3.42 -2.92 1.85
C PRO A 130 -3.38 -1.79 0.82
N ARG A 131 -2.34 -0.97 0.91
CA ARG A 131 -2.02 0.10 -0.04
C ARG A 131 -1.02 -0.39 -1.07
N SER A 132 -0.15 -1.31 -0.68
CA SER A 132 0.81 -1.98 -1.55
C SER A 132 0.16 -2.54 -2.82
N GLU A 133 -1.00 -3.21 -2.69
CA GLU A 133 -1.77 -3.77 -3.81
C GLU A 133 -2.35 -2.73 -4.78
N LYS A 134 -2.52 -1.48 -4.32
CA LYS A 134 -3.02 -0.37 -5.14
C LYS A 134 -1.91 0.38 -5.87
N LEU A 135 -0.65 0.01 -5.65
CA LEU A 135 0.52 0.64 -6.24
C LEU A 135 1.14 -0.29 -7.29
N ALA A 136 0.67 -0.19 -8.54
CA ALA A 136 1.08 -1.07 -9.62
C ALA A 136 2.61 -1.11 -9.86
N ILE A 137 3.29 0.01 -9.59
CA ILE A 137 4.75 0.12 -9.77
C ILE A 137 5.57 -0.48 -8.61
N LEU A 138 4.95 -0.75 -7.46
CA LEU A 138 5.66 -1.09 -6.23
C LEU A 138 6.54 -2.34 -6.36
N PRO A 139 6.11 -3.43 -7.03
CA PRO A 139 6.97 -4.60 -7.24
C PRO A 139 8.21 -4.27 -8.07
N MET A 140 8.06 -3.43 -9.10
CA MET A 140 9.17 -3.01 -9.98
C MET A 140 10.22 -2.21 -9.22
N CYS A 141 9.80 -1.43 -8.21
CA CYS A 141 10.70 -0.62 -7.41
C CYS A 141 11.80 -1.47 -6.77
N ALA A 142 11.52 -2.67 -6.26
CA ALA A 142 12.54 -3.48 -5.59
C ALA A 142 13.29 -4.43 -6.53
N THR A 143 12.63 -5.01 -7.53
CA THR A 143 13.23 -6.09 -8.33
C THR A 143 13.88 -5.59 -9.61
N ALA A 144 13.30 -4.56 -10.24
CA ALA A 144 13.75 -4.05 -11.53
C ALA A 144 14.66 -2.81 -11.40
N CYS A 145 14.30 -1.87 -10.51
CA CYS A 145 14.92 -0.53 -10.51
C CYS A 145 15.72 -0.16 -9.24
N HIS A 146 15.46 -0.78 -8.10
CA HIS A 146 16.21 -0.58 -6.85
C HIS A 146 16.57 -1.92 -6.22
N ASN A 147 17.30 -2.73 -7.01
CA ASN A 147 17.61 -4.12 -6.72
C ASN A 147 19.00 -4.33 -6.09
N GLY A 148 19.64 -3.25 -5.66
CA GLY A 148 20.93 -3.28 -4.99
C GLY A 148 21.69 -1.97 -5.20
N VAL A 149 22.97 -1.97 -4.82
CA VAL A 149 23.90 -0.85 -5.05
C VAL A 149 25.20 -1.40 -5.60
N GLY A 150 25.66 -0.82 -6.70
CA GLY A 150 26.92 -1.19 -7.34
C GLY A 150 26.80 -1.36 -8.86
N PRO A 151 27.90 -1.67 -9.57
CA PRO A 151 27.95 -1.62 -11.04
C PRO A 151 26.98 -2.53 -11.78
N LYS A 152 26.43 -3.55 -11.09
CA LYS A 152 25.48 -4.52 -11.64
C LYS A 152 24.02 -4.26 -11.24
N PHE A 153 23.79 -3.25 -10.40
CA PHE A 153 22.48 -2.94 -9.85
C PHE A 153 21.98 -1.61 -10.38
N THR A 154 20.66 -1.48 -10.38
CA THR A 154 19.99 -0.20 -10.61
C THR A 154 19.52 0.30 -9.24
N PRO A 155 19.80 1.55 -8.84
CA PRO A 155 20.81 2.44 -9.43
C PRO A 155 22.24 1.98 -9.09
N PRO A 156 23.24 2.34 -9.92
CA PRO A 156 24.63 1.90 -9.69
C PRO A 156 25.25 2.56 -8.45
N THR A 157 24.73 3.71 -8.03
CA THR A 157 25.16 4.45 -6.85
C THR A 157 23.95 5.02 -6.11
N LEU A 158 24.12 5.29 -4.81
CA LEU A 158 23.13 5.99 -4.01
C LEU A 158 23.35 7.51 -4.07
N PRO A 159 22.29 8.32 -3.86
CA PRO A 159 22.43 9.76 -3.69
C PRO A 159 23.41 10.11 -2.57
N LYS A 160 24.30 11.07 -2.83
CA LYS A 160 25.35 11.50 -1.87
C LYS A 160 24.79 12.33 -0.71
N ASP A 161 23.65 12.98 -0.95
CA ASP A 161 22.95 13.79 0.03
C ASP A 161 21.44 13.70 -0.21
N LYS A 162 20.68 14.37 0.67
CA LYS A 162 19.22 14.41 0.64
C LYS A 162 18.68 15.63 -0.12
N LYS A 163 19.50 16.36 -0.88
CA LYS A 163 19.03 17.55 -1.58
C LYS A 163 18.12 17.14 -2.74
N PRO A 164 17.02 17.88 -2.95
CA PRO A 164 16.18 17.69 -4.12
C PRO A 164 16.97 17.73 -5.42
N THR A 165 16.84 16.66 -6.21
CA THR A 165 17.53 16.49 -7.48
C THR A 165 16.55 15.92 -8.52
N PRO A 166 16.44 16.47 -9.74
CA PRO A 166 15.54 15.91 -10.74
C PRO A 166 15.80 14.42 -11.00
N ILE A 167 14.75 13.61 -11.05
CA ILE A 167 14.82 12.18 -11.35
C ILE A 167 13.91 11.89 -12.56
N PRO A 168 14.38 12.09 -13.80
CA PRO A 168 13.54 11.99 -15.00
C PRO A 168 12.84 10.64 -15.15
N THR A 169 13.47 9.55 -14.73
CA THR A 169 12.84 8.21 -14.74
C THR A 169 11.63 8.14 -13.82
N MET A 170 11.70 8.75 -12.63
CA MET A 170 10.58 8.76 -11.69
C MET A 170 9.49 9.73 -12.13
N GLU A 171 9.85 10.88 -12.70
CA GLU A 171 8.90 11.80 -13.33
C GLU A 171 8.20 11.15 -14.54
N GLY A 172 8.90 10.35 -15.34
CA GLY A 172 8.31 9.61 -16.45
C GLY A 172 7.34 8.50 -16.01
N LEU A 173 7.62 7.82 -14.90
CA LEU A 173 6.76 6.79 -14.34
C LEU A 173 5.57 7.36 -13.54
N LEU A 174 5.80 8.47 -12.84
CA LEU A 174 4.84 9.15 -11.98
C LEU A 174 4.92 10.66 -12.25
N PRO A 175 4.24 11.16 -13.29
CA PRO A 175 4.30 12.57 -13.69
C PRO A 175 3.92 13.57 -12.59
N GLU A 176 3.11 13.14 -11.62
CA GLU A 176 2.73 13.95 -10.47
C GLU A 176 3.90 14.28 -9.52
N LEU A 177 5.02 13.54 -9.61
CA LEU A 177 6.20 13.80 -8.79
C LEU A 177 6.95 15.07 -9.19
N LYS A 178 6.74 15.58 -10.41
CA LYS A 178 7.31 16.85 -10.86
C LYS A 178 6.96 18.00 -9.91
N GLU A 179 5.74 17.94 -9.37
CA GLU A 179 5.16 18.94 -8.47
C GLU A 179 5.18 18.44 -7.01
N PHE A 180 6.22 17.72 -6.60
CA PHE A 180 6.37 17.31 -5.20
C PHE A 180 6.48 18.54 -4.28
N GLN A 181 5.49 18.72 -3.42
CA GLN A 181 5.31 19.95 -2.63
C GLN A 181 5.43 19.74 -1.11
N HIS A 182 5.77 18.53 -0.67
CA HIS A 182 5.86 18.25 0.76
C HIS A 182 7.13 18.87 1.37
N GLY A 183 6.96 19.58 2.49
CA GLY A 183 8.08 20.20 3.20
C GLY A 183 8.64 21.47 2.57
N ARG A 184 8.00 22.04 1.53
CA ARG A 184 8.45 23.29 0.86
C ARG A 184 9.93 23.26 0.46
N GLY A 185 10.35 22.15 -0.16
CA GLY A 185 11.73 21.92 -0.60
C GLY A 185 12.70 21.50 0.51
N ARG A 186 12.23 21.33 1.75
CA ARG A 186 13.02 20.81 2.88
C ARG A 186 12.94 19.30 3.05
N LEU A 187 12.02 18.64 2.35
CA LEU A 187 11.90 17.19 2.32
C LEU A 187 12.28 16.69 0.94
N TRP A 188 12.78 15.46 0.92
CA TRP A 188 13.10 14.73 -0.28
C TRP A 188 12.49 13.33 -0.26
N CYS A 189 12.47 12.66 -1.42
CA CYS A 189 11.88 11.33 -1.57
C CYS A 189 12.43 10.33 -0.53
N LEU A 190 13.68 10.50 -0.10
CA LEU A 190 14.39 9.59 0.82
C LEU A 190 14.07 9.83 2.30
N ASP A 191 13.34 10.89 2.62
CA ASP A 191 12.85 11.10 3.99
C ASP A 191 11.62 10.23 4.29
N CYS A 192 10.96 9.75 3.21
CA CYS A 192 9.78 8.91 3.26
C CYS A 192 10.06 7.48 2.75
N HIS A 193 10.79 7.34 1.66
CA HIS A 193 11.13 6.04 1.06
C HIS A 193 12.50 5.55 1.55
N HIS A 194 12.58 4.26 1.88
CA HIS A 194 13.84 3.62 2.28
C HIS A 194 14.90 3.79 1.19
N THR A 195 16.18 3.91 1.54
CA THR A 195 17.24 4.26 0.57
C THR A 195 17.54 3.14 -0.44
N THR A 196 17.58 1.89 0.02
CA THR A 196 17.85 0.70 -0.81
C THR A 196 16.63 -0.17 -1.10
N GLN A 197 15.64 -0.26 -0.20
CA GLN A 197 14.43 -1.08 -0.36
C GLN A 197 13.24 -0.22 -0.80
N ARG A 198 13.13 0.17 -2.09
CA ARG A 198 12.12 1.18 -2.53
C ARG A 198 10.67 0.73 -2.54
N ASN A 199 10.45 -0.56 -2.35
CA ASN A 199 9.13 -1.09 -2.02
C ASN A 199 8.77 -0.93 -0.53
N LYS A 200 9.58 -0.22 0.26
CA LYS A 200 9.34 0.10 1.66
C LYS A 200 9.51 1.60 1.93
N LEU A 201 8.86 2.05 2.99
CA LEU A 201 9.03 3.35 3.61
C LEU A 201 10.16 3.29 4.66
N VAL A 202 10.54 4.42 5.26
CA VAL A 202 11.65 4.47 6.22
C VAL A 202 11.30 5.24 7.48
N ASP A 203 11.75 4.75 8.62
CA ASP A 203 11.60 5.44 9.89
C ASP A 203 12.73 6.48 10.13
N ASN A 204 12.90 6.95 11.38
CA ASN A 204 13.97 7.90 11.74
C ASN A 204 15.34 7.23 11.97
N PHE A 205 15.36 5.92 12.22
CA PHE A 205 16.56 5.12 12.46
C PHE A 205 17.10 4.47 11.17
N GLY A 206 16.31 4.49 10.10
CA GLY A 206 16.63 3.86 8.82
C GLY A 206 15.93 2.52 8.61
N ASP A 207 15.12 2.06 9.57
CA ASP A 207 14.43 0.79 9.49
C ASP A 207 13.25 0.83 8.50
N PRO A 208 12.98 -0.28 7.79
CA PRO A 208 11.91 -0.34 6.80
C PRO A 208 10.53 -0.34 7.45
N ILE A 209 9.64 0.47 6.90
CA ILE A 209 8.20 0.49 7.22
C ILE A 209 7.43 -0.04 6.00
N ASP A 210 6.42 -0.88 6.22
CA ASP A 210 5.55 -1.33 5.13
C ASP A 210 4.66 -0.20 4.59
N PHE A 211 4.35 -0.21 3.28
CA PHE A 211 3.40 0.75 2.70
C PHE A 211 2.00 0.65 3.31
N ASP A 212 1.66 -0.52 3.84
CA ASP A 212 0.41 -0.82 4.55
C ASP A 212 0.45 -0.30 6.01
N GLN A 213 1.55 0.34 6.42
CA GLN A 213 1.72 0.98 7.72
C GLN A 213 2.18 2.44 7.61
N SER A 214 1.72 3.16 6.58
CA SER A 214 2.08 4.56 6.32
C SER A 214 1.92 5.51 7.53
N GLN A 215 1.02 5.23 8.47
CA GLN A 215 0.86 5.96 9.73
C GLN A 215 2.14 6.02 10.58
N LEU A 216 2.97 4.97 10.57
CA LEU A 216 4.25 4.96 11.26
C LEU A 216 5.22 5.98 10.65
N LEU A 217 5.22 6.07 9.31
CA LEU A 217 6.01 7.08 8.60
C LEU A 217 5.50 8.49 8.90
N CYS A 218 4.19 8.72 8.73
CA CYS A 218 3.59 10.04 8.91
C CYS A 218 3.79 10.56 10.33
N GLY A 219 3.72 9.66 11.32
CA GLY A 219 3.92 9.95 12.73
C GLY A 219 5.29 10.47 13.11
N LYS A 220 6.32 10.29 12.27
CA LYS A 220 7.67 10.85 12.49
C LYS A 220 7.63 12.37 12.68
N CYS A 221 6.73 13.03 11.95
CA CYS A 221 6.59 14.48 11.93
C CYS A 221 5.20 14.96 12.36
N HIS A 222 4.14 14.19 12.07
CA HIS A 222 2.75 14.54 12.35
C HIS A 222 2.21 13.82 13.60
N GLY A 223 2.93 13.97 14.72
CA GLY A 223 2.66 13.22 15.96
C GLY A 223 1.30 13.53 16.59
N ASP A 224 0.84 14.79 16.52
CA ASP A 224 -0.49 15.18 17.00
C ASP A 224 -1.59 14.47 16.20
N LYS A 225 -1.47 14.46 14.87
CA LYS A 225 -2.41 13.78 13.98
C LYS A 225 -2.35 12.27 14.11
N LEU A 226 -1.18 11.68 14.36
CA LEU A 226 -1.05 10.25 14.65
C LEU A 226 -1.81 9.87 15.92
N ARG A 227 -1.67 10.66 16.99
CA ARG A 227 -2.43 10.44 18.24
C ARG A 227 -3.93 10.53 17.98
N ASP A 228 -4.38 11.62 17.36
CA ASP A 228 -5.81 11.82 17.08
C ASP A 228 -6.36 10.71 16.17
N TRP A 229 -5.56 10.21 15.22
CA TRP A 229 -5.92 9.08 14.37
C TRP A 229 -6.06 7.77 15.14
N ARG A 230 -5.11 7.50 16.04
CA ARG A 230 -5.12 6.32 16.91
C ARG A 230 -6.34 6.31 17.81
N ASP A 231 -6.69 7.48 18.34
CA ASP A 231 -7.80 7.64 19.27
C ASP A 231 -9.16 7.73 18.54
N GLY A 232 -9.15 7.83 17.19
CA GLY A 232 -10.34 7.85 16.36
C GLY A 232 -10.99 9.23 16.22
N ILE A 233 -10.30 10.28 16.69
CA ILE A 233 -10.71 11.69 16.54
C ILE A 233 -10.43 12.17 15.11
N HIS A 234 -9.36 11.68 14.50
CA HIS A 234 -8.98 12.00 13.12
C HIS A 234 -9.03 10.78 12.21
N GLY A 235 -9.40 10.98 10.94
CA GLY A 235 -9.55 9.91 9.97
C GLY A 235 -10.91 9.23 10.02
N LYS A 236 -10.98 8.03 9.43
CA LYS A 236 -12.21 7.22 9.33
C LYS A 236 -11.96 5.86 9.97
N ARG A 237 -12.94 5.38 10.73
CA ARG A 237 -12.96 4.04 11.32
C ARG A 237 -14.34 3.42 11.13
N ILE A 238 -14.38 2.16 10.70
CA ILE A 238 -15.63 1.40 10.51
C ILE A 238 -15.50 0.04 11.18
N GLY A 239 -16.63 -0.61 11.47
CA GLY A 239 -16.68 -1.88 12.20
C GLY A 239 -17.38 -1.72 13.54
N GLU A 240 -16.93 -2.47 14.54
CA GLU A 240 -17.56 -2.51 15.86
C GLU A 240 -17.32 -1.24 16.68
N TRP A 241 -18.28 -0.87 17.54
CA TRP A 241 -18.17 0.28 18.42
C TRP A 241 -17.36 0.01 19.69
N ALA A 242 -17.41 -1.23 20.21
CA ALA A 242 -16.72 -1.62 21.44
C ALA A 242 -15.23 -1.30 21.36
N SER A 243 -14.59 -0.84 22.44
CA SER A 243 -13.19 -0.37 22.43
C SER A 243 -12.21 -1.45 21.94
N ASP A 244 -12.45 -2.70 22.34
CA ASP A 244 -11.73 -3.92 21.96
C ASP A 244 -12.31 -4.63 20.73
N GLY A 245 -13.46 -4.16 20.22
CA GLY A 245 -14.12 -4.74 19.05
C GLY A 245 -13.31 -4.63 17.76
N LYS A 246 -13.62 -5.48 16.79
CA LYS A 246 -12.96 -5.52 15.48
C LYS A 246 -13.32 -4.30 14.64
N LYS A 247 -12.31 -3.55 14.17
CA LYS A 247 -12.51 -2.34 13.36
C LYS A 247 -11.51 -2.29 12.20
N ARG A 248 -11.86 -1.52 11.19
CA ARG A 248 -10.98 -1.13 10.10
C ARG A 248 -10.58 0.33 10.29
N TRP A 249 -9.28 0.57 10.28
CA TRP A 249 -8.67 1.89 10.27
C TRP A 249 -8.34 2.26 8.82
N PHE A 250 -8.69 3.49 8.46
CA PHE A 250 -8.26 4.07 7.19
C PHE A 250 -6.88 4.70 7.37
N LEU A 251 -5.93 4.32 6.52
CA LEU A 251 -4.57 4.82 6.59
C LEU A 251 -4.45 6.26 6.08
N CYS A 252 -3.39 6.94 6.50
CA CYS A 252 -3.12 8.33 6.09
C CYS A 252 -3.17 8.50 4.57
N THR A 253 -2.59 7.56 3.83
CA THR A 253 -2.49 7.60 2.36
C THR A 253 -3.79 7.24 1.64
N GLU A 254 -4.80 6.65 2.32
CA GLU A 254 -6.14 6.46 1.75
C GLU A 254 -6.84 7.82 1.60
N CYS A 255 -6.67 8.70 2.58
CA CYS A 255 -7.33 10.01 2.63
C CYS A 255 -6.46 11.17 2.12
N HIS A 256 -5.13 11.01 2.09
CA HIS A 256 -4.20 12.10 1.76
C HIS A 256 -3.18 11.71 0.70
N ASN A 257 -2.86 12.62 -0.21
CA ASN A 257 -1.74 12.47 -1.14
C ASN A 257 -0.47 13.01 -0.47
N PRO A 258 0.49 12.18 -0.07
CA PRO A 258 1.69 12.65 0.62
C PRO A 258 2.61 13.49 -0.29
N HIS A 259 2.47 13.38 -1.62
CA HIS A 259 3.29 14.15 -2.57
C HIS A 259 2.69 15.53 -2.90
N ASN A 260 1.38 15.72 -2.65
CA ASN A 260 0.66 16.96 -2.94
C ASN A 260 -0.04 17.47 -1.66
N VAL A 261 0.66 18.34 -0.94
CA VAL A 261 0.23 18.88 0.37
C VAL A 261 0.10 20.40 0.40
N GLN A 262 0.16 21.04 -0.76
CA GLN A 262 0.03 22.48 -0.92
C GLN A 262 -1.05 22.79 -1.96
N GLN A 263 -2.28 22.36 -1.68
CA GLN A 263 -3.32 22.31 -2.71
C GLN A 263 -3.95 23.67 -3.02
N GLY A 264 -4.09 23.94 -4.33
CA GLY A 264 -4.83 25.08 -4.89
C GLY A 264 -4.24 26.44 -4.54
N GLU A 265 -5.02 27.50 -4.73
CA GLU A 265 -4.62 28.88 -4.38
C GLU A 265 -4.30 29.05 -2.89
N ARG A 266 -4.86 28.17 -2.04
CA ARG A 266 -4.60 28.19 -0.60
C ARG A 266 -3.14 27.86 -0.26
N ASN A 267 -2.43 27.17 -1.17
CA ASN A 267 -1.02 26.77 -1.01
C ASN A 267 -0.71 26.22 0.39
N ARG A 268 -1.67 25.44 0.92
CA ARG A 268 -1.64 24.85 2.27
C ARG A 268 -2.55 23.62 2.36
N GLY A 269 -1.99 22.56 2.91
CA GLY A 269 -2.72 21.33 3.25
C GLY A 269 -3.12 20.48 2.04
N PHE A 270 -3.72 19.33 2.35
CA PHE A 270 -4.19 18.38 1.34
C PHE A 270 -5.41 18.91 0.58
N ALA A 271 -5.63 18.32 -0.61
CA ALA A 271 -6.91 18.43 -1.32
C ALA A 271 -8.06 18.09 -0.37
N GLN A 272 -9.07 18.96 -0.33
CA GLN A 272 -10.25 18.71 0.49
C GLN A 272 -11.06 17.60 -0.15
N LEU A 273 -11.56 16.68 0.68
CA LEU A 273 -12.53 15.68 0.23
C LEU A 273 -13.89 16.36 0.14
N GLN A 274 -14.62 16.08 -0.93
CA GLN A 274 -15.98 16.58 -1.06
C GLN A 274 -16.88 15.83 -0.07
N PRO A 275 -17.52 16.51 0.89
CA PRO A 275 -18.43 15.85 1.81
C PRO A 275 -19.73 15.45 1.10
N GLU A 276 -20.42 14.46 1.66
CA GLU A 276 -21.81 14.21 1.31
C GLU A 276 -22.69 15.40 1.67
N PRO A 277 -23.85 15.55 1.01
CA PRO A 277 -24.86 16.50 1.45
C PRO A 277 -25.20 16.30 2.94
N PRO A 278 -25.59 17.38 3.65
CA PRO A 278 -26.03 17.25 5.02
C PRO A 278 -27.22 16.29 5.12
N PRO A 279 -27.37 15.57 6.25
CA PRO A 279 -28.51 14.69 6.46
C PRO A 279 -29.82 15.49 6.36
N PRO A 280 -30.92 14.84 5.92
CA PRO A 280 -32.22 15.50 5.92
C PRO A 280 -32.62 15.91 7.33
N LEU A 281 -33.35 17.02 7.42
CA LEU A 281 -33.87 17.52 8.70
C LEU A 281 -34.74 16.45 9.40
N PRO A 282 -34.68 16.36 10.74
CA PRO A 282 -35.60 15.54 11.51
C PRO A 282 -37.05 15.87 11.18
N LYS A 283 -37.92 14.85 11.23
CA LYS A 283 -39.34 15.01 10.95
C LYS A 283 -39.94 16.09 11.86
N GLY A 284 -40.59 17.09 11.26
CA GLY A 284 -41.22 18.21 11.97
C GLY A 284 -40.35 19.46 12.12
N MET A 285 -39.09 19.43 11.69
CA MET A 285 -38.25 20.64 11.62
C MET A 285 -38.33 21.27 10.22
N PRO A 286 -38.78 22.53 10.09
CA PRO A 286 -38.90 23.19 8.79
C PRO A 286 -37.57 23.76 8.28
N ASP A 287 -36.62 24.08 9.17
CA ASP A 287 -35.31 24.63 8.83
C ASP A 287 -34.22 24.29 9.86
N MET A 288 -32.96 24.62 9.53
CA MET A 288 -31.78 24.44 10.40
C MET A 288 -31.50 25.63 11.34
N LYS A 289 -32.45 26.56 11.56
CA LYS A 289 -32.16 27.74 12.40
C LYS A 289 -31.79 27.39 13.83
N HIS A 290 -32.19 26.23 14.33
CA HIS A 290 -31.83 25.72 15.65
C HIS A 290 -30.32 25.46 15.81
N GLU A 291 -29.59 25.18 14.72
CA GLU A 291 -28.12 25.00 14.73
C GLU A 291 -27.36 26.34 14.81
N LEU A 292 -28.02 27.46 14.50
CA LEU A 292 -27.44 28.80 14.60
C LEU A 292 -27.44 29.33 16.03
N VAL A 293 -28.16 28.67 16.93
CA VAL A 293 -28.28 29.08 18.33
C VAL A 293 -27.13 28.42 19.07
N HIS A 294 -26.09 29.19 19.43
CA HIS A 294 -24.99 28.67 20.24
C HIS A 294 -25.56 28.07 21.54
N PRO A 295 -25.38 26.76 21.81
CA PRO A 295 -25.97 26.11 22.98
C PRO A 295 -25.25 26.46 24.29
N VAL A 296 -24.17 27.24 24.23
CA VAL A 296 -23.36 27.63 25.39
C VAL A 296 -23.19 29.14 25.35
N ALA A 297 -23.77 29.85 26.32
CA ALA A 297 -23.41 31.24 26.57
C ALA A 297 -21.94 31.27 27.02
N HIS A 298 -21.12 32.02 26.29
CA HIS A 298 -19.72 32.30 26.67
C HIS A 298 -19.66 33.27 27.85
#